data_AF-A0A936SAJ4-F1
#
_entry.id   AF-A0A936SAJ4-F1
#
_cell.length_a   1.000
_cell.length_b   1.000
_cell.length_c   1.000
_cell.angle_alpha   90.00
_cell.angle_beta   90.00
_cell.angle_gamma   90.00
#
_symmetry.space_group_name_H-M   'P 1'
#
loop_
_entity.id
_entity.type
_entity.pdbx_description
1 polymer ?
#
loop_
_entity_poly.entity_id
_entity_poly.type
_entity_poly.pdbx_seq_one_letter_code
_entity_poly.pdbx_strand_id
1 'polypeptide(L)'
;MYSPFPIHGMDKAVGQKPSRITWAAFAGGVVGLLTAIITQIWTSAYDWALNIGGKPFSTPLLFVPVTFELTVLFAGLTSVLTLFIVCGLWPFSKRISFEGVNDDRFVLVLQQTAASFDPERQPKYLKSTTRRKSSKETSN
;
A
#
# COMPACT_ATOMS: atom_id res chain seq x y z
N MET A 1 7.54 -3.77 14.97
CA MET A 1 7.34 -5.17 15.41
C MET A 1 7.23 -6.02 14.16
N TYR A 2 7.81 -7.21 14.18
CA TYR A 2 7.80 -8.15 13.07
C TYR A 2 7.11 -9.45 13.51
N SER A 3 6.18 -9.93 12.70
CA SER A 3 5.43 -11.17 12.92
C SER A 3 5.34 -11.98 11.62
N PRO A 4 5.33 -13.31 11.69
CA PRO A 4 5.20 -14.18 10.51
C PRO A 4 3.81 -14.08 9.85
N PHE A 5 2.79 -13.70 10.63
CA PHE A 5 1.41 -13.56 10.15
C PHE A 5 0.74 -12.31 10.73
N PRO A 6 -0.35 -11.81 10.09
CA PRO A 6 -1.10 -10.68 10.61
C PRO A 6 -1.81 -11.04 11.91
N ILE A 7 -1.57 -10.24 12.95
CA ILE A 7 -2.22 -10.37 14.26
C ILE A 7 -3.30 -9.30 14.35
N HIS A 8 -4.57 -9.72 14.43
CA HIS A 8 -5.70 -8.80 14.52
C HIS A 8 -5.58 -7.87 15.74
N GLY A 9 -5.74 -6.56 15.53
CA GLY A 9 -5.70 -5.55 16.59
C GLY A 9 -4.29 -5.12 17.00
N MET A 10 -3.24 -5.72 16.45
CA MET A 10 -1.86 -5.28 16.67
C MET A 10 -1.63 -3.86 16.15
N ASP A 11 -2.29 -3.45 15.06
CA ASP A 11 -2.17 -2.11 14.49
C ASP A 11 -2.59 -1.03 15.49
N LYS A 12 -3.63 -1.31 16.30
CA LYS A 12 -4.11 -0.45 17.39
C LYS A 12 -3.13 -0.43 18.56
N ALA A 13 -2.54 -1.58 18.90
CA ALA A 13 -1.57 -1.69 19.99
C ALA A 13 -0.24 -0.98 19.68
N VAL A 14 0.19 -0.99 18.41
CA VAL A 14 1.40 -0.30 17.92
C VAL A 14 1.12 1.18 17.63
N GLY A 15 -0.15 1.60 17.55
CA GLY A 15 -0.53 2.98 17.26
C GLY A 15 -0.27 3.40 15.81
N GLN A 16 -0.35 2.47 14.87
CA GLN A 16 -0.09 2.79 13.46
C GLN A 16 -1.21 3.65 12.87
N LYS A 17 -0.80 4.66 12.09
CA LYS A 17 -1.74 5.51 11.34
C LYS A 17 -2.34 4.71 10.17
N PRO A 18 -3.60 4.97 9.79
CA PRO A 18 -4.22 4.31 8.64
C PRO A 18 -3.45 4.63 7.35
N SER A 19 -3.31 3.63 6.49
CA SER A 19 -2.60 3.77 5.22
C SER A 19 -3.40 4.61 4.23
N ARG A 20 -2.72 5.50 3.50
CA ARG A 20 -3.34 6.39 2.49
C ARG A 20 -3.46 5.75 1.10
N ILE A 21 -3.33 4.42 1.02
CA ILE A 21 -3.31 3.66 -0.23
C ILE A 21 -4.66 3.80 -0.95
N THR A 22 -5.76 3.78 -0.21
CA THR A 22 -7.12 3.92 -0.75
C THR A 22 -7.34 5.24 -1.48
N TRP A 23 -6.75 6.33 -0.97
CA TRP A 23 -6.88 7.65 -1.60
C TRP A 23 -6.08 7.73 -2.91
N ALA A 24 -4.90 7.10 -2.94
CA ALA A 24 -4.10 7.00 -4.15
C ALA A 24 -4.80 6.16 -5.23
N ALA A 25 -5.41 5.04 -4.84
CA ALA A 25 -6.23 4.21 -5.72
C ALA A 25 -7.41 4.98 -6.31
N PHE A 26 -8.10 5.77 -5.48
CA PHE A 26 -9.22 6.60 -5.90
C PHE A 26 -8.78 7.67 -6.91
N ALA A 27 -7.69 8.38 -6.62
CA ALA A 27 -7.13 9.37 -7.55
C ALA A 27 -6.73 8.74 -8.88
N GLY A 28 -6.10 7.55 -8.86
CA GLY A 28 -5.78 6.78 -10.05
C GLY A 28 -7.01 6.38 -10.86
N GLY A 29 -8.07 5.93 -10.19
CA GLY A 29 -9.35 5.62 -10.83
C GLY A 29 -9.98 6.82 -11.53
N VAL A 30 -9.99 7.99 -10.89
CA VAL A 30 -10.50 9.24 -11.50
C VAL A 30 -9.71 9.62 -12.75
N VAL A 31 -8.38 9.51 -12.71
CA VAL A 31 -7.52 9.76 -13.87
C VAL A 31 -7.79 8.75 -14.99
N GLY A 32 -7.96 7.47 -14.65
CA GLY A 32 -8.33 6.42 -15.62
C GLY A 32 -9.67 6.67 -16.29
N LEU A 33 -10.68 7.08 -15.52
CA LEU A 33 -12.02 7.41 -16.03
C LEU A 33 -11.98 8.61 -16.98
N LEU A 34 -11.30 9.70 -16.60
CA LEU A 34 -11.16 10.88 -17.44
C LEU A 34 -10.41 10.55 -18.73
N THR A 35 -9.31 9.80 -18.63
CA THR A 35 -8.50 9.39 -19.79
C THR A 35 -9.32 8.54 -20.75
N ALA A 36 -10.14 7.62 -20.24
CA ALA A 36 -10.99 6.76 -21.06
C ALA A 36 -12.05 7.57 -21.83
N ILE A 37 -12.77 8.46 -21.14
CA ILE A 37 -13.80 9.29 -21.76
C ILE A 37 -13.18 10.24 -22.80
N ILE A 38 -12.07 10.90 -22.46
CA ILE A 38 -11.39 11.82 -23.36
C ILE A 38 -10.93 11.08 -24.61
N THR A 39 -10.27 9.93 -24.46
CA THR A 39 -9.76 9.15 -25.60
C THR A 39 -10.90 8.67 -26.50
N GLN A 40 -12.00 8.19 -25.92
CA GLN A 40 -13.15 7.70 -26.69
C GLN A 40 -13.86 8.82 -27.45
N ILE A 41 -14.09 9.97 -26.81
CA ILE A 41 -14.69 11.13 -27.47
C ILE A 41 -13.76 11.65 -28.57
N TRP A 42 -12.45 11.73 -28.27
CA TRP A 42 -11.46 12.22 -29.23
C TRP A 42 -11.41 11.36 -30.49
N THR A 43 -11.32 10.03 -30.34
CA THR A 43 -11.28 9.12 -31.49
C THR A 43 -12.61 9.06 -32.24
N SER A 44 -13.75 9.00 -31.55
CA SER A 44 -15.07 8.82 -32.20
C SER A 44 -15.66 10.10 -32.79
N ALA A 45 -15.29 11.28 -32.30
CA ALA A 45 -15.88 12.56 -32.74
C ALA A 45 -14.92 13.46 -33.53
N TYR A 46 -13.61 13.42 -33.24
CA TYR A 46 -12.66 14.35 -33.85
C TYR A 46 -11.73 13.69 -34.87
N ASP A 47 -11.12 12.55 -34.53
CA ASP A 47 -10.13 11.91 -35.40
C ASP A 47 -10.81 11.10 -36.53
N TRP A 48 -11.74 10.22 -36.15
CA TRP A 48 -12.51 9.42 -37.10
C TRP A 48 -13.98 9.34 -36.69
N ALA A 49 -14.81 10.17 -37.33
CA ALA A 49 -16.26 10.15 -37.16
C ALA A 49 -16.86 8.81 -37.63
N LEU A 50 -16.92 7.84 -36.72
CA LEU A 50 -17.40 6.49 -36.96
C LEU A 50 -18.94 6.47 -37.00
N ASN A 51 -19.52 6.56 -38.20
CA ASN A 51 -20.96 6.39 -38.39
C ASN A 51 -21.31 4.89 -38.46
N ILE A 52 -21.53 4.26 -37.30
CA ILE A 52 -21.90 2.84 -37.21
C ILE A 52 -23.42 2.73 -37.03
N GLY A 53 -24.12 2.49 -38.13
CA GLY A 53 -25.57 2.20 -38.12
C GLY A 53 -26.47 3.40 -37.80
N GLY A 54 -26.05 4.63 -38.11
CA GLY A 54 -26.87 5.84 -37.98
C GLY A 54 -27.06 6.35 -36.54
N LYS A 55 -26.39 5.75 -35.56
CA LYS A 55 -26.43 6.18 -34.15
C LYS A 55 -25.52 7.40 -33.93
N PRO A 56 -25.85 8.28 -32.96
CA PRO A 56 -25.00 9.42 -32.62
C PRO A 56 -23.59 8.95 -32.23
N PHE A 57 -22.57 9.69 -32.69
CA PHE A 57 -21.14 9.41 -32.49
C PHE A 57 -20.73 9.24 -31.01
N SER A 58 -21.54 9.75 -30.09
CA SER A 58 -21.38 9.55 -28.65
C SER A 58 -22.51 8.67 -28.13
N THR A 59 -22.34 7.35 -28.21
CA THR A 59 -23.27 6.40 -27.58
C THR A 59 -22.72 6.00 -26.20
N PRO A 60 -23.22 6.59 -25.10
CA PRO A 60 -22.62 6.42 -23.77
C PRO A 60 -22.63 4.97 -23.29
N LEU A 61 -23.59 4.14 -23.73
CA LEU A 61 -23.68 2.73 -23.34
C LEU A 61 -22.56 1.87 -23.95
N LEU A 62 -22.08 2.21 -25.15
CA LEU A 62 -21.00 1.45 -25.81
C LEU A 62 -19.64 1.72 -25.17
N PHE A 63 -19.52 2.85 -24.50
CA PHE A 63 -18.31 3.35 -23.84
C PHE A 63 -18.11 2.77 -22.43
N VAL A 64 -19.15 2.18 -21.84
CA VAL A 64 -19.11 1.65 -20.47
C VAL A 64 -18.05 0.57 -20.29
N PRO A 65 -17.94 -0.48 -21.13
CA PRO A 65 -16.95 -1.54 -20.91
C PRO A 65 -15.52 -1.01 -20.97
N VAL A 66 -15.19 -0.19 -21.97
CA VAL A 66 -13.84 0.37 -22.12
C VAL A 66 -13.49 1.31 -20.97
N THR A 67 -14.44 2.16 -20.56
CA THR A 67 -14.25 3.09 -19.44
C THR A 67 -14.09 2.36 -18.11
N PHE A 68 -14.85 1.28 -17.90
CA PHE A 68 -14.71 0.41 -16.73
C PHE A 68 -13.33 -0.23 -16.66
N GLU A 69 -12.88 -0.87 -17.75
CA GLU A 69 -11.57 -1.53 -17.81
C GLU A 69 -10.41 -0.55 -17.54
N LEU A 70 -10.42 0.63 -18.18
CA LEU A 70 -9.38 1.64 -17.94
C LEU A 70 -9.40 2.16 -16.50
N THR A 71 -10.58 2.38 -15.94
CA THR A 71 -10.71 2.84 -14.54
C THR A 71 -10.09 1.83 -13.56
N VAL A 72 -10.41 0.54 -13.73
CA VAL A 72 -9.88 -0.54 -12.88
C VAL A 72 -8.38 -0.74 -13.10
N LEU A 73 -7.91 -0.66 -14.34
CA LEU A 73 -6.48 -0.77 -14.68
C LEU A 73 -5.65 0.32 -14.00
N PHE A 74 -6.05 1.58 -14.12
CA PHE A 74 -5.33 2.70 -13.50
C PHE A 74 -5.44 2.68 -11.96
N ALA A 75 -6.61 2.33 -11.40
CA ALA A 75 -6.75 2.17 -9.95
C ALA A 75 -5.85 1.05 -9.41
N GLY A 76 -5.75 -0.08 -10.11
CA GLY A 76 -4.87 -1.19 -9.75
C GLY A 76 -3.39 -0.83 -9.82
N LEU A 77 -2.95 -0.24 -10.93
CA LEU A 77 -1.55 0.18 -11.12
C LEU A 77 -1.12 1.21 -10.07
N THR A 78 -1.93 2.23 -9.84
CA THR A 78 -1.63 3.25 -8.82
C THR A 78 -1.62 2.67 -7.40
N SER A 79 -2.50 1.72 -7.09
CA SER A 79 -2.50 1.01 -5.80
C SER A 79 -1.21 0.24 -5.58
N VAL A 80 -0.77 -0.52 -6.58
CA VAL A 80 0.46 -1.33 -6.52
C VAL A 80 1.71 -0.44 -6.42
N LEU A 81 1.78 0.62 -7.23
CA LEU A 81 2.87 1.60 -7.14
C LEU A 81 2.92 2.26 -5.76
N THR A 82 1.75 2.64 -5.22
CA THR A 82 1.67 3.22 -3.87
C THR A 82 2.13 2.23 -2.80
N LEU A 83 1.77 0.95 -2.93
CA LEU A 83 2.24 -0.11 -2.03
C LEU A 83 3.76 -0.21 -2.04
N PHE A 84 4.39 -0.24 -3.23
CA PHE A 84 5.85 -0.28 -3.34
C PHE A 84 6.53 0.92 -2.67
N ILE A 85 5.96 2.12 -2.85
CA ILE A 85 6.49 3.36 -2.26
C ILE A 85 6.32 3.36 -0.74
N VAL A 86 5.12 3.05 -0.23
CA VAL A 86 4.81 3.08 1.21
C VAL A 86 5.57 2.00 1.98
N CYS A 87 5.68 0.80 1.42
CA CYS A 87 6.46 -0.27 2.03
C CYS A 87 7.96 -0.14 1.79
N GLY A 88 8.41 0.85 0.99
CA GLY A 88 9.82 1.03 0.63
C GLY A 88 10.41 -0.23 -0.02
N LEU A 89 9.60 -0.98 -0.76
CA LEU A 89 9.93 -2.30 -1.28
C LEU A 89 10.63 -2.18 -2.64
N TRP A 90 11.63 -1.30 -2.72
CA TRP A 90 12.50 -1.16 -3.88
C TRP A 90 13.60 -2.25 -3.84
N PRO A 91 14.04 -2.84 -4.95
CA PRO A 91 15.15 -3.81 -4.98
C PRO A 91 16.42 -3.39 -4.23
N PHE A 92 16.69 -2.09 -4.05
CA PHE A 92 17.87 -1.57 -3.35
C PHE A 92 17.61 -1.15 -1.89
N SER A 93 16.43 -1.40 -1.36
CA SER A 93 16.07 -0.99 0.00
C SER A 93 16.77 -1.87 1.05
N LYS A 94 17.51 -1.24 1.97
CA LYS A 94 18.20 -1.93 3.06
C LYS A 94 17.18 -2.44 4.07
N ARG A 95 17.00 -3.77 4.13
CA ARG A 95 16.07 -4.41 5.06
C ARG A 95 16.80 -4.92 6.29
N ILE A 96 16.33 -4.51 7.46
CA ILE A 96 16.65 -5.16 8.73
C ILE A 96 15.92 -6.51 8.74
N SER A 97 16.69 -7.58 8.54
CA SER A 97 16.18 -8.95 8.51
C SER A 97 16.63 -9.65 9.78
N PHE A 98 15.68 -10.15 10.57
CA PHE A 98 15.95 -10.99 11.73
C PHE A 98 15.70 -12.46 11.37
N GLU A 99 16.62 -13.34 11.74
CA GLU A 99 16.54 -14.75 11.40
C GLU A 99 15.38 -15.44 12.16
N GLY A 100 14.56 -16.21 11.43
CA GLY A 100 13.41 -16.94 11.98
C GLY A 100 12.14 -16.13 12.23
N VAL A 101 12.09 -14.84 11.86
CA VAL A 101 10.87 -14.01 11.96
C VAL A 101 9.75 -14.47 11.04
N ASN A 102 10.08 -15.01 9.87
CA ASN A 102 9.09 -15.50 8.92
C ASN A 102 8.51 -16.88 9.28
N ASP A 103 9.08 -17.56 10.28
CA ASP A 103 8.69 -18.92 10.66
C ASP A 103 7.86 -18.88 11.96
N ASP A 104 8.55 -18.83 13.11
CA ASP A 104 7.92 -18.99 14.43
C ASP A 104 8.16 -17.83 15.42
N ARG A 105 8.89 -16.78 15.03
CA ARG A 105 9.36 -15.76 15.97
C ARG A 105 8.68 -14.41 15.80
N PHE A 106 8.20 -13.85 16.91
CA PHE A 106 7.76 -12.46 17.01
C PHE A 106 8.89 -11.60 17.55
N VAL A 107 9.24 -10.53 16.84
CA VAL A 107 10.33 -9.62 17.21
C VAL A 107 9.78 -8.22 17.48
N LEU A 108 9.91 -7.76 18.71
CA LEU A 108 9.61 -6.39 19.11
C LEU A 108 10.89 -5.55 19.06
N VAL A 109 10.98 -4.66 18.08
CA VAL A 109 12.09 -3.70 17.97
C VAL A 109 11.67 -2.41 18.68
N LEU A 110 12.42 -2.03 19.70
CA LEU A 110 12.28 -0.75 20.39
C LEU A 110 13.38 0.19 19.88
N GLN A 111 12.98 1.21 19.13
CA GLN A 111 13.90 2.22 18.66
C GLN A 111 14.15 3.22 19.79
N GLN A 112 15.41 3.43 20.18
CA GLN A 112 15.79 4.41 21.19
C GLN A 112 15.54 5.83 20.64
N THR A 113 14.35 6.36 20.90
CA THR A 113 14.06 7.78 20.64
C THR A 113 14.30 8.55 21.94
N ALA A 114 15.16 9.56 21.86
CA ALA A 114 16.03 10.10 22.90
C ALA A 114 15.41 10.68 24.20
N ALA A 115 14.11 10.55 24.47
CA ALA A 115 13.46 11.30 25.56
C ALA A 115 12.92 10.48 26.75
N SER A 116 12.77 9.15 26.64
CA SER A 116 12.12 8.35 27.71
C SER A 116 12.72 6.94 27.90
N PHE A 117 13.94 6.71 27.41
CA PHE A 117 14.59 5.41 27.56
C PHE A 117 15.29 5.34 28.91
N ASP A 118 14.58 4.86 29.94
CA ASP A 118 15.20 4.49 31.22
C ASP A 118 15.86 3.09 31.05
N PRO A 119 17.21 3.02 31.02
CA PRO A 119 17.94 1.80 30.71
C PRO A 119 17.79 0.71 31.80
N GLU A 120 17.31 1.05 32.99
CA GLU A 120 17.16 0.09 34.10
C GLU A 120 15.73 -0.45 34.23
N ARG A 121 14.71 0.37 33.95
CA ARG A 121 13.30 -0.04 34.10
C ARG A 121 12.83 -1.00 33.02
N GLN A 122 13.09 -0.71 31.74
CA GLN A 122 12.61 -1.53 30.63
C GLN A 122 13.07 -3.00 30.64
N PRO A 123 14.35 -3.34 30.93
CA PRO A 123 14.76 -4.74 30.96
C PRO A 123 14.09 -5.52 32.10
N LYS A 124 13.67 -4.85 33.19
CA LYS A 124 12.92 -5.50 34.29
C LYS A 124 11.51 -5.89 33.85
N TYR A 125 10.80 -5.00 33.16
CA TYR A 125 9.47 -5.29 32.59
C TYR A 125 9.51 -6.29 31.44
N LEU A 126 10.55 -6.25 30.59
CA LEU A 126 10.73 -7.26 29.55
C LEU A 126 10.96 -8.65 30.14
N LYS A 127 11.82 -8.77 31.17
CA LYS A 127 12.11 -10.06 31.82
C LYS A 127 10.92 -10.65 32.55
N SER A 128 10.03 -9.83 33.11
CA SER A 128 8.82 -10.31 33.79
C SER A 128 7.76 -10.83 32.82
N THR A 129 7.73 -10.28 31.61
CA THR A 129 6.64 -10.53 30.64
C THR A 129 7.05 -11.50 29.53
N THR A 130 8.35 -11.64 29.26
CA THR A 130 8.89 -12.46 28.15
C THR A 130 9.70 -13.64 28.67
N ARG A 131 9.34 -14.85 28.23
CA ARG A 131 9.99 -16.12 28.63
C ARG A 131 11.21 -16.52 27.79
N ARG A 132 11.53 -15.80 26.71
CA ARG A 132 12.63 -16.12 25.76
C ARG A 132 13.68 -15.01 25.62
N LYS A 133 14.86 -15.36 25.09
CA LYS A 133 16.08 -14.54 25.02
C LYS A 133 15.81 -13.10 24.55
N SER A 134 16.23 -12.13 25.38
CA SER A 134 16.41 -10.73 24.98
C SER A 134 17.82 -10.59 24.39
N SER A 135 17.93 -10.29 23.10
CA SER A 135 19.19 -9.96 22.43
C SER A 135 19.27 -8.45 22.20
N LYS A 136 20.35 -7.81 22.63
CA LYS A 136 20.62 -6.40 22.33
C LYS A 136 21.38 -6.34 21.01
N GLU A 137 20.68 -6.19 19.90
CA GLU A 137 21.32 -5.84 18.62
C GLU A 137 21.28 -4.33 18.45
N THR A 138 22.42 -3.68 18.65
CA THR A 138 22.65 -2.28 18.34
C THR A 138 22.85 -2.16 16.82
N SER A 139 21.83 -1.66 16.11
CA SER A 139 21.99 -1.28 14.71
C SER A 139 22.92 -0.07 14.64
N ASN A 140 24.12 -0.27 14.10
CA ASN A 140 25.03 0.80 13.67
C ASN A 140 24.41 1.54 12.47
#